data_AF-A0A519PSN8-F1
#
_entry.id   AF-A0A519PSN8-F1
#
_cell.length_a   1.000
_cell.length_b   1.000
_cell.length_c   1.000
_cell.angle_alpha   90.00
_cell.angle_beta   90.00
_cell.angle_gamma   90.00
#
_symmetry.space_group_name_H-M   'P 1'
#
loop_
_entity.id
_entity.type
_entity.pdbx_description
1 polymer ?
#
loop_
_entity_poly.entity_id
_entity_poly.type
_entity_poly.pdbx_seq_one_letter_code
_entity_poly.pdbx_strand_id
1 'polypeptide(L)'
;MQYADIVIAGLGVLLVAWIADMLGGKRGFGGAVLVAGVGAVCGWFLPVRVFAVATMDDWSWVGWSLAASAAVSLIYRLFRSKR
;
A
#
# COMPACT_ATOMS: atom_id res chain seq x y z
N MET A 1 20.84 1.50 -3.80
CA MET A 1 20.46 2.28 -2.60
C MET A 1 19.21 1.66 -1.96
N GLN A 2 19.20 0.34 -1.77
CA GLN A 2 18.00 -0.45 -1.45
C GLN A 2 17.28 -0.03 -0.16
N TYR A 3 18.03 0.44 0.85
CA TYR A 3 17.46 0.93 2.10
C TYR A 3 16.63 2.21 1.92
N ALA A 4 17.02 3.10 1.00
CA ALA A 4 16.28 4.32 0.73
C ALA A 4 14.91 3.99 0.09
N ASP A 5 14.87 3.00 -0.81
CA ASP A 5 13.63 2.58 -1.49
C ASP A 5 12.63 1.95 -0.51
N ILE A 6 13.12 1.19 0.47
CA ILE A 6 12.29 0.65 1.56
C ILE A 6 11.71 1.78 2.41
N VAL A 7 12.51 2.79 2.75
CA VAL A 7 12.02 3.95 3.52
C VAL A 7 10.98 4.73 2.72
N ILE A 8 11.21 4.95 1.43
CA ILE A 8 10.26 5.63 0.53
C ILE A 8 8.96 4.84 0.42
N ALA A 9 9.04 3.52 0.25
CA ALA A 9 7.86 2.65 0.23
C ALA A 9 7.08 2.74 1.55
N GLY A 10 7.77 2.70 2.69
CA GLY A 10 7.15 2.85 4.02
C GLY A 10 6.45 4.20 4.19
N LEU A 11 7.12 5.29 3.80
CA LEU A 11 6.54 6.65 3.81
C LEU A 11 5.34 6.76 2.87
N GLY A 12 5.41 6.16 1.69
CA GLY A 12 4.31 6.14 0.73
C GLY A 12 3.10 5.37 1.26
N VAL A 13 3.30 4.25 1.97
CA VAL A 13 2.21 3.51 2.63
C VAL A 13 1.56 4.36 3.72
N LEU A 14 2.35 5.07 4.53
CA LEU A 14 1.82 6.00 5.54
C LEU A 14 1.03 7.14 4.90
N LEU A 15 1.50 7.67 3.78
CA LEU A 15 0.81 8.69 3.02
C LEU A 15 -0.53 8.17 2.47
N VAL A 16 -0.55 6.97 1.89
CA VAL A 16 -1.78 6.31 1.41
C VAL A 16 -2.75 6.07 2.56
N ALA A 17 -2.26 5.58 3.69
CA ALA A 17 -3.06 5.37 4.90
C ALA A 17 -3.64 6.69 5.45
N TRP A 18 -2.86 7.77 5.39
CA TRP A 18 -3.30 9.10 5.82
C TRP A 18 -4.37 9.68 4.90
N ILE A 19 -4.18 9.61 3.58
CA ILE A 19 -5.19 10.01 2.59
C ILE A 19 -6.47 9.18 2.78
N ALA A 20 -6.31 7.87 3.00
CA ALA A 20 -7.42 7.01 3.33
C ALA A 20 -8.10 7.49 4.62
N ASP A 21 -7.40 7.69 5.74
CA ASP A 21 -8.04 8.13 6.97
C ASP A 21 -8.81 9.46 6.81
N MET A 22 -8.22 10.46 6.13
CA MET A 22 -8.87 11.75 5.85
C MET A 22 -10.18 11.61 5.09
N LEU A 23 -10.21 10.78 4.04
CA LEU A 23 -11.41 10.50 3.26
C LEU A 23 -12.47 9.70 4.05
N GLY A 24 -12.10 9.08 5.18
CA GLY A 24 -12.95 8.14 5.92
C GLY A 24 -13.83 8.79 6.98
N GLY A 25 -13.56 10.05 7.35
CA GLY A 25 -14.33 10.84 8.31
C GLY A 25 -14.26 10.38 9.77
N LYS A 26 -14.07 9.08 10.04
CA LYS A 26 -13.90 8.49 11.38
C LYS A 26 -12.40 8.21 11.59
N ARG A 27 -11.74 9.03 12.42
CA ARG A 27 -10.29 9.04 12.75
C ARG A 27 -9.78 7.68 13.27
N GLY A 28 -9.50 6.75 12.37
CA GLY A 28 -9.11 5.37 12.65
C GLY A 28 -7.77 5.05 12.00
N PHE A 29 -6.78 5.92 12.16
CA PHE A 29 -5.50 5.86 11.46
C PHE A 29 -4.81 4.49 11.57
N GLY A 30 -4.85 3.85 12.74
CA GLY A 30 -4.27 2.52 12.92
C GLY A 30 -4.88 1.45 12.00
N GLY A 31 -6.21 1.49 11.79
CA GLY A 31 -6.87 0.58 10.86
C GLY A 31 -6.51 0.89 9.40
N ALA A 32 -6.40 2.17 9.03
CA ALA A 32 -5.99 2.58 7.69
C ALA A 32 -4.55 2.13 7.37
N VAL A 33 -3.63 2.26 8.34
CA VAL A 33 -2.24 1.81 8.20
C VAL A 33 -2.16 0.30 8.04
N LEU A 34 -2.93 -0.48 8.80
CA LEU A 34 -2.94 -1.94 8.65
C LEU A 34 -3.42 -2.36 7.25
N VAL A 35 -4.53 -1.79 6.78
CA VAL A 35 -5.09 -2.12 5.45
C VAL A 35 -4.11 -1.71 4.33
N ALA A 36 -3.56 -0.50 4.42
CA ALA A 36 -2.57 0.00 3.47
C ALA A 36 -1.28 -0.83 3.49
N GLY A 37 -0.81 -1.23 4.68
CA GLY A 37 0.40 -2.03 4.87
C GLY A 37 0.27 -3.43 4.29
N VAL A 38 -0.84 -4.13 4.56
CA VAL A 38 -1.11 -5.44 3.97
C VAL A 38 -1.17 -5.35 2.45
N GLY A 39 -1.86 -4.33 1.91
CA GLY A 39 -1.90 -4.08 0.47
C GLY A 39 -0.52 -3.85 -0.14
N ALA A 40 0.36 -3.12 0.56
CA ALA A 40 1.72 -2.86 0.10
C ALA A 40 2.61 -4.11 0.07
N VAL A 41 2.49 -5.00 1.07
CA VAL A 41 3.20 -6.28 1.11
C VAL A 41 2.73 -7.19 -0.02
N CYS A 42 1.41 -7.26 -0.25
CA CYS A 42 0.85 -8.00 -1.39
C CYS A 42 1.33 -7.42 -2.73
N GLY A 43 1.36 -6.09 -2.85
CA GLY A 43 1.85 -5.38 -4.04
C GLY A 43 3.34 -5.54 -4.29
N TRP A 44 4.15 -5.77 -3.26
CA TRP A 44 5.56 -6.13 -3.44
C TRP A 44 5.70 -7.59 -3.89
N PHE A 45 4.96 -8.50 -3.28
CA PHE A 45 5.09 -9.94 -3.53
C PHE A 45 4.70 -10.32 -4.97
N LEU A 46 3.63 -9.74 -5.52
CA LEU A 46 3.13 -10.06 -6.86
C LEU A 46 4.17 -9.84 -7.98
N PRO A 47 4.71 -8.63 -8.20
CA PRO A 47 5.64 -8.38 -9.30
C PRO A 47 6.99 -9.08 -9.11
N VAL A 48 7.44 -9.27 -7.87
CA VAL A 48 8.77 -9.86 -7.56
C VAL A 48 8.74 -11.38 -7.57
N ARG A 49 7.66 -12.00 -7.04
CA ARG A 49 7.61 -13.44 -6.82
C ARG A 49 6.64 -14.18 -7.73
N VAL A 50 5.58 -13.52 -8.22
CA VAL A 50 4.54 -14.19 -9.03
C VAL A 50 4.73 -13.91 -10.51
N PHE A 51 4.85 -12.63 -10.89
CA PHE A 51 4.99 -12.25 -12.30
C PHE A 51 6.44 -12.19 -12.78
N ALA A 52 7.40 -12.05 -11.85
CA ALA A 52 8.83 -11.86 -12.16
C ALA A 52 9.08 -10.68 -13.14
N VAL A 53 8.29 -9.61 -13.03
CA VAL A 53 8.38 -8.40 -13.86
C VAL A 53 9.16 -7.28 -13.15
N ALA A 54 9.50 -7.46 -11.86
CA ALA A 54 10.33 -6.52 -11.10
C ALA A 54 11.33 -7.27 -10.20
N THR A 55 12.51 -6.69 -9.98
CA THR A 55 13.46 -7.15 -8.97
C THR A 55 13.47 -6.22 -7.76
N MET A 56 14.07 -6.64 -6.64
CA MET A 56 14.23 -5.76 -5.46
C MET A 56 15.26 -4.64 -5.67
N ASP A 57 16.03 -4.69 -6.75
CA ASP A 57 16.99 -3.66 -7.13
C ASP A 57 16.38 -2.58 -8.02
N ASP A 58 15.18 -2.82 -8.56
CA ASP A 58 14.46 -1.88 -9.41
C ASP A 58 13.46 -1.03 -8.64
N TRP A 59 13.09 0.13 -9.17
CA TRP A 59 12.09 0.99 -8.53
C TRP A 59 10.63 0.56 -8.77
N SER A 60 10.43 -0.37 -9.70
CA SER A 60 9.11 -0.83 -10.14
C SER A 60 8.33 -1.49 -9.00
N TRP A 61 8.97 -2.27 -8.12
CA TRP A 61 8.27 -2.90 -6.99
C TRP A 61 7.66 -1.88 -6.02
N VAL A 62 8.27 -0.70 -5.86
CA VAL A 62 7.74 0.39 -5.02
C VAL A 62 6.42 0.88 -5.59
N GLY A 63 6.36 1.09 -6.91
CA GLY A 63 5.13 1.49 -7.61
C GLY A 63 4.00 0.47 -7.45
N TRP A 64 4.31 -0.83 -7.58
CA TRP A 64 3.35 -1.91 -7.38
C TRP A 64 2.84 -2.00 -5.94
N SER A 65 3.73 -1.84 -4.94
CA SER A 65 3.36 -1.77 -3.54
C SER A 65 2.38 -0.63 -3.26
N LEU A 66 2.65 0.58 -3.75
CA LEU A 66 1.78 1.73 -3.53
C LEU A 66 0.44 1.58 -4.26
N ALA A 67 0.45 1.06 -5.49
CA ALA A 67 -0.77 0.81 -6.25
C ALA A 67 -1.68 -0.21 -5.55
N ALA A 68 -1.12 -1.33 -5.08
CA ALA A 68 -1.88 -2.33 -4.34
C ALA A 68 -2.37 -1.81 -2.98
N SER A 69 -1.53 -1.04 -2.27
CA SER A 69 -1.90 -0.37 -1.02
C SER A 69 -3.13 0.54 -1.19
N ALA A 70 -3.13 1.36 -2.24
CA ALA A 70 -4.25 2.24 -2.58
C ALA A 70 -5.49 1.44 -2.99
N ALA A 71 -5.33 0.42 -3.83
CA ALA A 71 -6.43 -0.43 -4.29
C ALA A 71 -7.13 -1.16 -3.13
N VAL A 72 -6.37 -1.79 -2.24
CA VAL A 72 -6.92 -2.50 -1.07
C VAL A 72 -7.62 -1.52 -0.12
N SER A 73 -7.05 -0.34 0.09
CA SER A 73 -7.68 0.72 0.89
C SER A 73 -9.02 1.18 0.30
N LEU A 74 -9.08 1.35 -1.02
CA LEU A 74 -10.31 1.69 -1.75
C LEU A 74 -11.36 0.57 -1.63
N ILE A 75 -10.96 -0.67 -1.90
CA ILE A 75 -11.82 -1.85 -1.81
C ILE A 75 -12.41 -1.98 -0.41
N TYR A 76 -11.57 -1.88 0.62
CA TYR A 76 -12.00 -1.95 2.02
C TYR A 76 -13.14 -0.96 2.32
N ARG A 77 -13.06 0.25 1.79
CA ARG A 77 -14.10 1.27 1.98
C ARG A 77 -15.38 0.97 1.21
N LEU A 78 -15.26 0.53 -0.03
CA LEU A 78 -16.41 0.16 -0.85
C LEU A 78 -17.23 -0.93 -0.16
N PHE A 79 -16.56 -1.95 0.40
CA PHE A 79 -17.23 -3.03 1.12
C PHE A 79 -17.67 -2.65 2.53
N ARG A 80 -16.97 -1.75 3.21
CA ARG A 80 -17.37 -1.24 4.53
C ARG A 80 -18.58 -0.31 4.46
N SER A 81 -18.70 0.51 3.42
CA SER A 81 -19.84 1.44 3.24
C SER A 81 -21.16 0.73 2.94
N LYS A 82 -21.11 -0.53 2.49
CA LYS A 82 -22.28 -1.37 2.19
C LYS A 82 -22.88 -2.04 3.43
N ARG A 83 -22.17 -2.05 4.57
CA ARG A 83 -22.61 -2.65 5.84
C ARG A 83 -22.99 -1.57 6.82
#